data_AF-A0A2B8A3L5-F1
#
_entry.id   AF-A0A2B8A3L5-F1
#
_cell.length_a   1.000
_cell.length_b   1.000
_cell.length_c   1.000
_cell.angle_alpha   90.00
_cell.angle_beta   90.00
_cell.angle_gamma   90.00
#
_symmetry.space_group_name_H-M   'P 1'
#
loop_
_entity.id
_entity.type
_entity.pdbx_description
1 polymer ?
#
loop_
_entity_poly.entity_id
_entity_poly.type
_entity_poly.pdbx_seq_one_letter_code
_entity_poly.pdbx_strand_id
1 'polypeptide(L)'
;MNEALKLQREPDAETWALRADVKKKLGDWKGCEADLTEAIDCRETDDYFFERAQCRMELRDFAGAANDYSTLLQQEGLGEIYYLRALANLNINKTEACVDLKKALTLGYGEAQKEIFKNCK
;
A
#
# COMPACT_ATOMS: atom_id res chain seq x y z
N MET A 1 24.00 -6.19 -43.03
CA MET A 1 22.72 -6.58 -42.41
C MET A 1 22.53 -5.71 -41.19
N ASN A 2 21.61 -4.75 -41.25
CA ASN A 2 21.25 -3.92 -40.10
C ASN A 2 20.32 -4.74 -39.20
N GLU A 3 20.88 -5.51 -38.27
CA GLU A 3 20.12 -5.94 -37.10
C GLU A 3 20.12 -4.77 -36.11
N ALA A 4 19.12 -3.90 -36.23
CA ALA A 4 18.75 -3.00 -35.16
C ALA A 4 18.18 -3.87 -34.04
N LEU A 5 19.06 -4.33 -33.16
CA LEU A 5 18.71 -4.97 -31.91
C LEU A 5 17.89 -3.95 -31.08
N LYS A 6 16.57 -4.05 -31.14
CA LYS A 6 15.69 -3.38 -30.18
C LYS A 6 15.96 -4.01 -28.82
N LEU A 7 16.97 -3.51 -28.13
CA LEU A 7 17.10 -3.63 -26.69
C LEU A 7 15.98 -2.80 -26.06
N GLN A 8 14.74 -3.29 -26.12
CA GLN A 8 13.77 -3.00 -25.08
C GLN A 8 14.28 -3.75 -23.85
N ARG A 9 15.19 -3.11 -23.11
CA ARG A 9 15.47 -3.56 -21.76
C ARG A 9 14.18 -3.31 -21.00
N GLU A 10 13.49 -4.39 -20.63
CA GLU A 10 12.35 -4.30 -19.72
C GLU A 10 12.78 -3.46 -18.51
N PRO A 11 11.96 -2.49 -18.08
CA PRO A 11 12.30 -1.68 -16.91
C PRO A 11 12.59 -2.58 -15.70
N ASP A 12 13.62 -2.24 -14.94
CA ASP A 12 13.85 -2.87 -13.64
C ASP A 12 12.84 -2.37 -12.60
N ALA A 13 12.82 -3.02 -11.44
CA ALA A 13 11.89 -2.71 -10.36
C ALA A 13 11.95 -1.23 -9.95
N GLU A 14 13.15 -0.66 -9.87
CA GLU A 14 13.38 0.75 -9.56
C GLU A 14 12.79 1.68 -10.62
N THR A 15 12.95 1.37 -11.91
CA THR A 15 12.39 2.18 -12.99
C THR A 15 10.87 2.18 -12.95
N TRP A 16 10.23 1.02 -12.70
CA TRP A 16 8.79 0.95 -12.52
C TRP A 16 8.31 1.75 -11.30
N ALA A 17 8.98 1.61 -10.15
CA ALA A 17 8.63 2.34 -8.93
C ALA A 17 8.76 3.86 -9.09
N LEU A 18 9.80 4.35 -9.77
CA LEU A 18 9.96 5.77 -10.09
C LEU A 18 8.82 6.29 -10.98
N ARG A 19 8.40 5.49 -11.96
CA ARG A 19 7.27 5.86 -12.83
C ARG A 19 5.95 5.90 -12.04
N ALA A 20 5.76 4.97 -11.11
CA ALA A 20 4.62 4.97 -10.21
C ALA A 20 4.55 6.23 -9.35
N ASP A 21 5.67 6.67 -8.76
CA ASP A 21 5.73 7.90 -7.95
C ASP A 21 5.36 9.15 -8.77
N VAL A 22 5.83 9.23 -10.02
CA VAL A 22 5.44 10.32 -10.93
C VAL A 22 3.93 10.29 -11.20
N LYS A 23 3.37 9.12 -11.49
CA LYS A 23 1.92 8.96 -11.72
C LYS A 23 1.10 9.27 -10.47
N LYS A 24 1.57 8.86 -9.29
CA LYS A 24 1.00 9.20 -7.98
C LYS A 24 0.89 10.72 -7.82
N LYS A 25 1.97 11.45 -8.10
CA LYS A 25 2.01 12.93 -8.06
C LYS A 25 1.08 13.59 -9.08
N LEU A 26 0.79 12.92 -10.19
CA LEU A 26 -0.16 13.36 -11.21
C LEU A 26 -1.62 12.96 -10.91
N GLY A 27 -1.86 12.18 -9.85
CA GLY A 27 -3.19 11.65 -9.52
C GLY A 27 -3.63 10.48 -10.42
N ASP A 28 -2.72 9.91 -11.21
CA ASP A 28 -2.97 8.68 -11.97
C ASP A 28 -2.76 7.46 -11.07
N TRP A 29 -3.72 7.24 -10.16
CA TRP A 29 -3.66 6.17 -9.17
C TRP A 29 -3.71 4.77 -9.80
N LYS A 30 -4.45 4.61 -10.91
CA LYS A 30 -4.51 3.34 -11.65
C LYS A 30 -3.16 3.03 -12.30
N GLY A 31 -2.56 4.02 -12.94
CA GLY A 31 -1.24 3.85 -13.53
C GLY A 31 -0.15 3.67 -12.46
N CYS A 32 -0.28 4.29 -11.29
CA CYS A 32 0.57 4.02 -10.13
C CYS A 32 0.49 2.55 -9.68
N GLU A 33 -0.73 2.03 -9.45
CA GLU A 33 -0.93 0.64 -9.03
C GLU A 33 -0.35 -0.36 -10.05
N ALA A 34 -0.58 -0.12 -11.34
CA ALA A 34 -0.06 -0.96 -12.40
C ALA A 34 1.48 -1.01 -12.37
N ASP A 35 2.13 0.16 -12.26
CA ASP A 35 3.59 0.23 -12.23
C ASP A 35 4.18 -0.41 -10.98
N LEU A 36 3.55 -0.25 -9.81
CA LEU A 36 4.01 -0.90 -8.59
C LEU A 36 3.81 -2.41 -8.63
N THR A 37 2.81 -2.89 -9.37
CA THR A 37 2.63 -4.33 -9.60
C THR A 37 3.79 -4.89 -10.42
N GLU A 38 4.16 -4.23 -11.52
CA GLU A 38 5.34 -4.61 -12.29
C GLU A 38 6.64 -4.52 -11.45
N ALA A 39 6.76 -3.51 -10.59
CA ALA A 39 7.90 -3.37 -9.69
C ALA A 39 8.01 -4.54 -8.69
N ILE A 40 6.88 -4.93 -8.08
CA ILE A 40 6.78 -6.05 -7.14
C ILE A 40 7.10 -7.38 -7.83
N ASP A 41 6.58 -7.60 -9.04
CA ASP A 41 6.85 -8.80 -9.84
C ASP A 41 8.35 -8.92 -10.21
N CYS A 42 9.04 -7.78 -10.38
CA CYS A 42 10.48 -7.75 -10.58
C CYS A 42 11.27 -7.99 -9.28
N ARG A 43 10.87 -7.34 -8.18
CA ARG A 43 11.46 -7.50 -6.85
C ARG A 43 10.49 -7.05 -5.77
N GLU A 44 10.17 -7.95 -4.86
CA GLU A 44 9.38 -7.65 -3.66
C GLU A 44 10.16 -6.74 -2.70
N THR A 45 9.56 -5.63 -2.29
CA THR A 45 10.06 -4.74 -1.23
C THR A 45 8.90 -4.19 -0.42
N ASP A 46 9.11 -3.96 0.88
CA ASP A 46 8.11 -3.38 1.78
C ASP A 46 7.61 -2.01 1.25
N ASP A 47 8.51 -1.18 0.72
CA ASP A 47 8.17 0.12 0.15
C ASP A 47 7.18 -0.01 -1.02
N TYR A 48 7.34 -0.99 -1.91
CA TYR A 48 6.44 -1.14 -3.05
C TYR A 48 5.03 -1.59 -2.63
N PHE A 49 4.92 -2.46 -1.64
CA PHE A 49 3.62 -2.84 -1.07
C PHE A 49 2.96 -1.65 -0.36
N PHE A 50 3.72 -0.88 0.42
CA PHE A 50 3.21 0.32 1.08
C PHE A 50 2.68 1.35 0.08
N GLU A 51 3.47 1.66 -0.95
CA GLU A 51 3.10 2.60 -2.00
C GLU A 51 1.89 2.11 -2.81
N ARG A 52 1.81 0.80 -3.09
CA ARG A 52 0.67 0.24 -3.84
C ARG A 52 -0.60 0.28 -3.00
N ALA A 53 -0.50 0.03 -1.71
CA ALA A 53 -1.62 0.17 -0.78
C ALA A 53 -2.16 1.61 -0.78
N GLN A 54 -1.28 2.62 -0.78
CA GLN A 54 -1.71 4.03 -0.88
C GLN A 54 -2.45 4.31 -2.19
N CYS A 55 -1.93 3.85 -3.33
CA CYS A 55 -2.61 4.03 -4.61
C CYS A 55 -3.97 3.30 -4.64
N ARG A 56 -4.08 2.13 -4.01
CA ARG A 56 -5.35 1.39 -3.87
C ARG A 56 -6.35 2.07 -2.93
N MET A 57 -5.89 2.72 -1.85
CA MET A 57 -6.74 3.52 -0.97
C MET A 57 -7.42 4.66 -1.74
N GLU A 58 -6.68 5.36 -2.61
CA GLU A 58 -7.22 6.41 -3.48
C GLU A 58 -8.21 5.87 -4.53
N LEU A 59 -7.95 4.66 -5.03
CA LEU A 59 -8.86 3.94 -5.92
C LEU A 59 -10.08 3.35 -5.21
N ARG A 60 -10.14 3.42 -3.86
CA ARG A 60 -11.13 2.76 -3.00
C ARG A 60 -11.13 1.23 -3.14
N ASP A 61 -10.03 0.65 -3.61
CA ASP A 61 -9.79 -0.79 -3.49
C ASP A 61 -9.28 -1.09 -2.08
N PHE A 62 -10.21 -1.03 -1.13
CA PHE A 62 -9.91 -1.23 0.29
C PHE A 62 -9.43 -2.66 0.59
N ALA A 63 -9.91 -3.66 -0.18
CA ALA A 63 -9.50 -5.04 0.01
C ALA A 63 -8.06 -5.25 -0.46
N GLY A 64 -7.70 -4.72 -1.64
CA GLY A 64 -6.33 -4.75 -2.15
C GLY A 64 -5.36 -4.00 -1.23
N ALA A 65 -5.75 -2.82 -0.74
CA ALA A 65 -4.94 -2.05 0.20
C ALA A 65 -4.73 -2.79 1.54
N ALA A 66 -5.77 -3.41 2.10
CA ALA A 66 -5.66 -4.17 3.34
C ALA A 66 -4.75 -5.40 3.18
N ASN A 67 -4.78 -6.04 2.02
CA ASN A 67 -3.87 -7.15 1.69
C ASN A 67 -2.42 -6.67 1.62
N ASP A 68 -2.15 -5.57 0.93
CA ASP A 68 -0.80 -4.99 0.84
C ASP A 68 -0.29 -4.55 2.22
N TYR A 69 -1.10 -3.89 3.05
CA TYR A 69 -0.66 -3.58 4.42
C TYR A 69 -0.41 -4.83 5.28
N SER A 70 -1.11 -5.93 5.01
CA SER A 70 -0.90 -7.18 5.74
C SER A 70 0.46 -7.81 5.45
N THR A 71 1.05 -7.60 4.27
CA THR A 71 2.39 -8.11 3.95
C THR A 71 3.46 -7.43 4.82
N LEU A 72 3.23 -6.15 5.17
CA LEU A 72 4.15 -5.33 5.97
C LEU A 72 4.13 -5.68 7.47
N LEU A 73 3.02 -6.23 7.97
CA LEU A 73 2.84 -6.55 9.41
C LEU A 73 3.68 -7.73 9.90
N GLN A 74 4.57 -8.27 9.08
CA GLN A 74 5.51 -9.32 9.48
C GLN A 74 6.58 -8.81 10.46
N GLN A 75 6.78 -7.49 10.55
CA GLN A 75 7.75 -6.86 11.44
C GLN A 75 7.09 -6.25 12.69
N GLU A 76 7.73 -6.39 13.86
CA GLU A 76 7.25 -5.79 15.11
C GLU A 76 7.38 -4.25 15.08
N GLY A 77 6.49 -3.54 15.79
CA GLY A 77 6.60 -2.09 16.01
C GLY A 77 5.90 -1.19 15.00
N LEU A 78 5.21 -1.75 14.00
CA LEU A 78 4.55 -0.97 12.93
C LEU A 78 3.15 -0.48 13.32
N GLY A 79 3.04 0.33 14.38
CA GLY A 79 1.76 0.90 14.83
C GLY A 79 1.02 1.68 13.73
N GLU A 80 1.76 2.36 12.86
CA GLU A 80 1.22 3.05 11.68
C GLU A 80 0.59 2.09 10.68
N ILE A 81 1.22 0.95 10.38
CA ILE A 81 0.68 -0.01 9.41
C ILE A 81 -0.60 -0.64 9.93
N TYR A 82 -0.69 -0.95 11.23
CA TYR A 82 -1.95 -1.39 11.84
C TYR A 82 -3.04 -0.32 11.67
N TYR A 83 -2.70 0.96 11.86
CA TYR A 83 -3.66 2.04 11.65
C TYR A 83 -4.11 2.15 10.18
N LEU A 84 -3.18 2.09 9.22
CA LEU A 84 -3.50 2.18 7.79
C LEU A 84 -4.33 0.98 7.32
N ARG A 85 -4.00 -0.24 7.76
CA ARG A 85 -4.81 -1.43 7.49
C ARG A 85 -6.20 -1.32 8.11
N ALA A 86 -6.31 -0.78 9.32
CA ALA A 86 -7.60 -0.48 9.92
C ALA A 86 -8.43 0.48 9.06
N LEU A 87 -7.83 1.57 8.56
CA LEU A 87 -8.54 2.53 7.70
C LEU A 87 -9.06 1.87 6.42
N ALA A 88 -8.26 1.00 5.79
CA ALA A 88 -8.72 0.19 4.67
C ALA A 88 -9.90 -0.71 5.09
N ASN A 89 -9.79 -1.39 6.23
CA ASN A 89 -10.80 -2.32 6.72
C ASN A 89 -12.09 -1.66 7.23
N LEU A 90 -12.13 -0.36 7.53
CA LEU A 90 -13.33 0.29 8.09
C LEU A 90 -14.59 0.11 7.21
N ASN A 91 -14.42 0.07 5.88
CA ASN A 91 -15.53 -0.06 4.93
C ASN A 91 -15.86 -1.51 4.55
N ILE A 92 -15.00 -2.49 4.87
CA ILE A 92 -15.13 -3.88 4.39
C ILE A 92 -15.18 -4.91 5.52
N ASN A 93 -14.48 -4.66 6.63
CA ASN A 93 -14.43 -5.52 7.80
C ASN A 93 -14.21 -4.69 9.08
N LYS A 94 -15.29 -4.06 9.54
CA LYS A 94 -15.27 -3.16 10.70
C LYS A 94 -14.74 -3.81 11.98
N THR A 95 -15.01 -5.10 12.17
CA THR A 95 -14.53 -5.83 13.36
C THR A 95 -13.00 -5.91 13.36
N GLU A 96 -12.42 -6.29 12.23
CA GLU A 96 -10.97 -6.35 12.07
C GLU A 96 -10.33 -4.96 12.17
N ALA A 97 -10.95 -3.94 11.56
CA ALA A 97 -10.51 -2.56 11.70
C ALA A 97 -10.42 -2.12 13.17
N CYS A 98 -11.40 -2.50 13.99
CA CYS A 98 -11.39 -2.17 15.42
C CYS A 98 -10.32 -2.91 16.23
N VAL A 99 -9.95 -4.13 15.82
CA VAL A 99 -8.82 -4.86 16.42
C VAL A 99 -7.51 -4.14 16.08
N ASP A 100 -7.33 -3.79 14.81
CA ASP A 100 -6.13 -3.12 14.32
C ASP A 100 -5.96 -1.72 14.91
N LEU A 101 -7.02 -0.92 15.03
CA LEU A 101 -6.95 0.40 15.67
C LEU A 101 -6.51 0.30 17.14
N LYS A 102 -7.03 -0.68 17.88
CA LYS A 102 -6.61 -0.91 19.27
C LYS A 102 -5.13 -1.32 19.32
N LYS A 103 -4.69 -2.19 18.41
CA LYS A 103 -3.28 -2.59 18.31
C LYS A 103 -2.38 -1.40 17.98
N ALA A 104 -2.76 -0.58 17.00
CA ALA A 104 -2.05 0.64 16.63
C ALA A 104 -1.88 1.59 17.83
N LEU A 105 -2.95 1.80 18.62
CA LEU A 105 -2.88 2.61 19.83
C LEU A 105 -1.93 2.02 20.88
N THR A 106 -1.94 0.70 21.09
CA THR A 106 -1.01 0.04 22.04
C THR A 106 0.45 0.14 21.60
N LEU A 107 0.70 0.31 20.31
CA LEU A 107 2.04 0.50 19.71
C LEU A 107 2.44 1.99 19.64
N GLY A 108 1.65 2.90 20.21
CA GLY A 108 1.96 4.33 20.29
C GLY A 108 1.42 5.18 19.14
N TYR A 109 0.64 4.62 18.20
CA TYR A 109 0.03 5.40 17.12
C TYR A 109 -1.25 6.08 17.61
N GLY A 110 -1.09 7.24 18.26
CA GLY A 110 -2.16 7.94 18.98
C GLY A 110 -3.34 8.39 18.11
N GLU A 111 -3.16 8.58 16.80
CA GLU A 111 -4.25 8.94 15.89
C GLU A 111 -5.37 7.89 15.88
N ALA A 112 -5.04 6.63 16.12
CA ALA A 112 -6.00 5.54 16.21
C ALA A 112 -7.10 5.79 17.25
N GLN A 113 -6.82 6.53 18.33
CA GLN A 113 -7.80 6.79 19.39
C GLN A 113 -9.05 7.51 18.87
N LYS A 114 -8.89 8.46 17.94
CA LYS A 114 -10.02 9.19 17.35
C LYS A 114 -10.92 8.24 16.55
N GLU A 115 -10.32 7.34 15.78
CA GLU A 115 -11.05 6.39 14.95
C GLU A 115 -11.70 5.28 15.79
N ILE A 116 -11.09 4.86 16.89
CA ILE A 116 -11.72 3.94 17.85
C ILE A 116 -13.02 4.54 18.39
N PHE A 117 -12.99 5.79 18.86
CA PHE A 117 -14.17 6.43 19.45
C PHE A 117 -15.34 6.56 18.44
N LYS A 118 -15.02 6.89 17.18
CA LYS A 118 -16.03 7.04 16.12
C LYS A 118 -16.61 5.69 15.68
N ASN A 119 -15.76 4.69 15.51
CA ASN A 119 -16.11 3.48 14.79
C ASN A 119 -16.36 2.27 15.70
N CYS A 120 -15.64 2.14 16.81
CA CYS A 120 -15.60 0.94 17.64
C CYS A 120 -16.41 1.14 18.92
N LYS A 121 -17.71 0.82 18.85
CA LYS A 121 -18.63 0.82 19.99
C LYS A 121 -18.77 -0.56 20.60
#